data_AF-A0A1Q3URL9-F1
#
_entry.id   AF-A0A1Q3URL9-F1
#
_cell.length_a   1.000
_cell.length_b   1.000
_cell.length_c   1.000
_cell.angle_alpha   90.00
_cell.angle_beta   90.00
_cell.angle_gamma   90.00
#
_symmetry.space_group_name_H-M   'P 1'
#
loop_
_entity.id
_entity.type
_entity.pdbx_description
1 polymer ?
#
loop_
_entity_poly.entity_id
_entity_poly.type
_entity_poly.pdbx_seq_one_letter_code
_entity_poly.pdbx_strand_id
1 'polypeptide(L)'
;MLANQVTHKHTRRDEASRRSLLTLTAIGIGTLFSRPAQSHQANAAHDTDTRSFIDLKKVGAQQQVRTLSYTPGGTYHVVTADGHGAEFSETDLRFKVDSTTLGPRRGQPVILPAGQVGDRALVFFAAPEEISTFITHQD
;
A
#
# COMPACT_ATOMS: atom_id res chain seq x y z
N MET A 1 9.64 -24.93 60.49
CA MET A 1 10.40 -23.67 60.53
C MET A 1 9.52 -22.57 59.95
N LEU A 2 9.40 -21.47 60.69
CA LEU A 2 8.41 -20.40 60.53
C LEU A 2 8.75 -19.44 59.38
N ALA A 3 7.70 -18.78 58.90
CA ALA A 3 7.65 -17.69 57.93
C ALA A 3 8.57 -16.51 58.28
N ASN A 4 8.99 -15.76 57.25
CA ASN A 4 9.42 -14.38 57.42
C ASN A 4 8.64 -13.48 56.45
N GLN A 5 7.85 -12.58 57.03
CA GLN A 5 7.20 -11.45 56.37
C GLN A 5 7.99 -10.15 56.68
N VAL A 6 7.61 -9.09 55.94
CA VAL A 6 7.58 -7.65 56.32
C VAL A 6 8.79 -6.81 55.87
N THR A 7 8.70 -6.11 54.72
CA THR A 7 8.33 -4.66 54.48
C THR A 7 9.48 -3.66 54.70
N HIS A 8 9.63 -2.49 54.06
CA HIS A 8 8.69 -1.48 53.54
C HIS A 8 9.39 -0.42 52.65
N LYS A 9 8.59 0.19 51.74
CA LYS A 9 8.52 1.64 51.41
C LYS A 9 9.69 2.32 50.68
N HIS A 10 9.54 3.38 49.88
CA HIS A 10 8.45 4.17 49.28
C HIS A 10 9.12 5.35 48.55
N THR A 11 8.71 5.73 47.34
CA THR A 11 8.92 7.05 46.68
C THR A 11 8.42 6.92 45.23
N ARG A 12 7.80 7.87 44.53
CA ARG A 12 7.25 9.22 44.74
C ARG A 12 6.45 9.50 43.44
N ARG A 13 5.13 9.71 43.52
CA ARG A 13 4.40 10.96 43.18
C ARG A 13 4.70 11.58 41.79
N ASP A 14 3.69 11.60 40.92
CA ASP A 14 3.22 12.73 40.09
C ASP A 14 2.08 12.24 39.19
N GLU A 15 1.08 13.01 38.76
CA GLU A 15 0.38 14.19 39.25
C GLU A 15 -0.87 14.20 38.37
N ALA A 16 -2.05 14.18 38.99
CA ALA A 16 -3.32 14.12 38.29
C ALA A 16 -3.66 15.50 37.71
N SER A 17 -3.69 15.61 36.39
CA SER A 17 -4.11 16.84 35.71
C SER A 17 -5.63 16.87 35.52
N ARG A 18 -6.25 17.79 36.27
CA ARG A 18 -7.66 18.18 36.21
C ARG A 18 -7.94 18.95 34.92
N ARG A 19 -8.99 18.61 34.18
CA ARG A 19 -9.76 19.60 33.41
C ARG A 19 -11.26 19.25 33.34
N SER A 20 -12.03 20.31 33.53
CA SER A 20 -13.43 20.36 33.92
C SER A 20 -14.44 20.07 32.82
N LEU A 21 -15.60 19.58 33.28
CA LEU A 21 -16.98 19.88 32.87
C LEU A 21 -17.18 20.82 31.67
N LEU A 22 -18.01 20.37 30.72
CA LEU A 22 -19.17 21.14 30.24
C LEU A 22 -20.20 20.16 29.67
N THR A 23 -21.26 19.97 30.44
CA THR A 23 -22.49 19.27 30.06
C THR A 23 -23.25 20.15 29.07
N LEU A 24 -23.46 19.70 27.83
CA LEU A 24 -24.41 20.32 26.91
C LEU A 24 -25.64 19.43 26.76
N THR A 25 -26.76 19.93 27.25
CA THR A 25 -28.10 19.43 26.97
C THR A 25 -28.50 19.81 25.54
N ALA A 26 -28.75 18.82 24.68
CA ALA A 26 -29.28 19.04 23.34
C ALA A 26 -30.81 19.22 23.42
N ILE A 27 -31.30 20.44 23.20
CA ILE A 27 -32.70 20.73 22.92
C ILE A 27 -32.88 20.60 21.40
N GLY A 28 -33.70 19.64 20.98
CA GLY A 28 -34.14 19.50 19.60
C GLY A 28 -35.20 20.54 19.26
N ILE A 29 -34.99 21.27 18.17
CA ILE A 29 -36.05 21.94 17.40
C ILE A 29 -35.67 21.77 15.93
N GLY A 30 -36.49 21.01 15.20
CA GLY A 30 -36.37 20.86 13.76
C GLY A 30 -36.56 22.20 13.07
N THR A 31 -35.60 22.59 12.25
CA THR A 31 -35.79 23.61 11.22
C THR A 31 -35.58 22.97 9.86
N LEU A 32 -36.60 23.19 9.03
CA LEU A 32 -36.84 22.61 7.73
C LEU A 32 -35.71 22.96 6.75
N PHE A 33 -35.31 21.98 5.97
CA PHE A 33 -34.38 22.14 4.87
C PHE A 33 -34.92 23.16 3.86
N SER A 34 -34.19 24.27 3.69
CA SER A 34 -34.21 25.06 2.45
C SER A 34 -32.84 25.73 2.31
N ARG A 35 -31.90 25.00 1.70
CA ARG A 35 -30.67 25.59 1.14
C ARG A 35 -30.93 25.82 -0.35
N PRO A 36 -30.77 27.04 -0.87
CA PRO A 36 -30.78 27.25 -2.31
C PRO A 36 -29.59 26.50 -2.92
N ALA A 37 -29.82 25.79 -4.02
CA ALA A 37 -28.78 25.18 -4.83
C ALA A 37 -27.96 26.30 -5.48
N GLN A 38 -26.98 26.81 -4.75
CA GLN A 38 -26.01 27.76 -5.26
C GLN A 38 -24.99 26.97 -6.07
N SER A 39 -25.06 27.15 -7.38
CA SER A 39 -24.12 26.68 -8.38
C SER A 39 -22.70 27.17 -8.06
N HIS A 40 -22.00 26.42 -7.23
CA HIS A 40 -20.54 26.39 -7.20
C HIS A 40 -20.08 25.22 -8.07
N GLN A 41 -20.33 25.34 -9.37
CA GLN A 41 -19.60 24.60 -10.38
C GLN A 41 -18.54 25.55 -10.96
N ALA A 42 -17.54 25.84 -10.13
CA ALA A 42 -16.30 26.49 -10.55
C ALA A 42 -15.26 26.18 -9.48
N ASN A 43 -14.18 25.51 -9.89
CA ASN A 43 -13.01 25.12 -9.10
C ASN A 43 -13.16 23.89 -8.18
N ALA A 44 -13.65 22.78 -8.74
CA ALA A 44 -12.99 21.49 -8.51
C ALA A 44 -12.32 21.12 -9.84
N ALA A 45 -11.22 21.80 -10.15
CA ALA A 45 -10.32 21.34 -11.19
C ALA A 45 -9.96 19.89 -10.84
N HIS A 46 -10.08 19.04 -11.84
CA HIS A 46 -9.71 17.64 -11.86
C HIS A 46 -8.27 17.46 -11.31
N ASP A 47 -8.10 17.35 -10.00
CA ASP A 47 -6.87 16.90 -9.35
C ASP A 47 -6.95 15.38 -9.09
N THR A 48 -7.46 14.68 -10.09
CA THR A 48 -7.36 13.25 -10.21
C THR A 48 -6.71 12.99 -11.54
N ASP A 49 -5.49 12.46 -11.47
CA ASP A 49 -4.81 11.77 -12.56
C ASP A 49 -4.01 12.63 -13.53
N THR A 50 -3.07 13.42 -13.02
CA THR A 50 -1.78 13.55 -13.73
C THR A 50 -0.81 12.54 -13.11
N ARG A 51 -1.13 11.24 -13.17
CA ARG A 51 -0.05 10.25 -13.08
C ARG A 51 0.85 10.55 -14.27
N SER A 52 2.01 11.14 -14.02
CA SER A 52 3.10 11.05 -14.99
C SER A 52 3.31 9.56 -15.23
N PHE A 53 2.81 9.06 -16.35
CA PHE A 53 3.01 7.68 -16.74
C PHE A 53 4.52 7.52 -16.96
N ILE A 54 5.18 6.89 -15.99
CA ILE A 54 6.60 6.56 -16.08
C ILE A 54 6.77 5.71 -17.34
N ASP A 55 7.72 6.09 -18.19
CA ASP A 55 8.13 5.28 -19.33
C ASP A 55 8.84 4.03 -18.82
N LEU A 56 8.13 2.90 -18.79
CA LEU A 56 8.61 1.64 -18.24
C LEU A 56 9.76 1.05 -19.07
N LYS A 57 10.05 1.59 -20.26
CA LYS A 57 11.24 1.23 -21.04
C LYS A 57 12.52 1.89 -20.53
N LYS A 58 12.41 2.86 -19.62
CA LYS A 58 13.53 3.67 -19.08
C LYS A 58 13.83 3.39 -17.61
N VAL A 59 13.17 2.41 -17.01
CA VAL A 59 13.48 2.00 -15.62
C VAL A 59 14.86 1.35 -15.54
N GLY A 60 15.42 1.31 -14.33
CA GLY A 60 16.72 0.72 -14.07
C GLY A 60 16.67 -0.79 -13.92
N ALA A 61 17.85 -1.40 -13.78
CA ALA A 61 18.00 -2.85 -13.56
C ALA A 61 17.29 -3.35 -12.28
N GLN A 62 17.16 -2.48 -11.27
CA GLN A 62 16.43 -2.72 -10.01
C GLN A 62 14.93 -2.96 -10.20
N GLN A 63 14.33 -2.53 -11.30
CA GLN A 63 12.92 -2.74 -11.59
C GLN A 63 12.68 -3.74 -12.71
N GLN A 64 13.73 -4.09 -13.46
CA GLN A 64 13.62 -5.03 -14.56
C GLN A 64 13.56 -6.45 -14.01
N VAL A 65 12.42 -7.13 -14.13
CA VAL A 65 12.27 -8.52 -13.67
C VAL A 65 13.06 -9.43 -14.60
N ARG A 66 13.94 -10.25 -14.02
CA ARG A 66 14.75 -11.27 -14.70
C ARG A 66 14.13 -12.65 -14.55
N THR A 67 13.69 -13.01 -13.35
CA THR A 67 12.98 -14.26 -13.09
C THR A 67 11.77 -13.99 -12.22
N LEU A 68 10.73 -14.79 -12.43
CA LEU A 68 9.54 -14.81 -11.61
C LEU A 68 9.11 -16.27 -11.48
N SER A 69 9.27 -16.82 -10.29
CA SER A 69 8.88 -18.20 -10.00
C SER A 69 7.79 -18.26 -8.93
N TYR A 70 7.00 -19.32 -8.97
CA TYR A 70 5.92 -19.60 -8.03
C TYR A 70 6.18 -20.90 -7.28
N THR A 71 6.11 -20.83 -5.95
CA THR A 71 6.19 -21.99 -5.06
C THR A 71 4.78 -22.41 -4.66
N PRO A 72 4.43 -23.72 -4.77
CA PRO A 72 3.16 -24.23 -4.26
C PRO A 72 2.97 -23.86 -2.78
N GLY A 73 1.87 -23.19 -2.47
CA GLY A 73 1.65 -22.59 -1.15
C GLY A 73 1.51 -21.07 -1.16
N GLY A 74 1.62 -20.42 -2.33
CA GLY A 74 1.16 -19.05 -2.51
C GLY A 74 2.27 -17.99 -2.49
N THR A 75 3.51 -18.34 -2.84
CA THR A 75 4.63 -17.39 -2.83
C THR A 75 5.24 -17.23 -4.22
N TYR A 76 5.45 -15.97 -4.61
CA TYR A 76 6.24 -15.60 -5.79
C TYR A 76 7.65 -15.17 -5.37
N HIS A 77 8.65 -15.67 -6.08
CA HIS A 77 10.03 -15.22 -5.96
C HIS A 77 10.39 -14.40 -7.19
N VAL A 78 10.68 -13.12 -6.99
CA VAL A 78 11.06 -12.17 -8.03
C VAL A 78 12.56 -11.93 -7.93
N VAL A 79 13.29 -12.08 -9.03
CA VAL A 79 14.68 -11.60 -9.13
C VAL A 79 14.76 -10.53 -10.19
N THR A 80 15.35 -9.40 -9.84
CA THR A 80 15.55 -8.25 -10.73
C THR A 80 16.88 -8.37 -11.49
N ALA A 81 17.05 -7.57 -12.54
CA ALA A 81 18.18 -7.70 -13.46
C ALA A 81 19.53 -7.31 -12.84
N ASP A 82 19.52 -6.62 -11.71
CA ASP A 82 20.68 -6.36 -10.86
C ASP A 82 20.98 -7.49 -9.85
N GLY A 83 20.21 -8.58 -9.88
CA GLY A 83 20.43 -9.79 -9.07
C GLY A 83 19.77 -9.78 -7.70
N HIS A 84 19.01 -8.73 -7.35
CA HIS A 84 18.28 -8.69 -6.08
C HIS A 84 17.01 -9.55 -6.13
N GLY A 85 16.81 -10.36 -5.09
CA GLY A 85 15.63 -11.20 -4.92
C GLY A 85 14.67 -10.65 -3.87
N ALA A 86 13.36 -10.81 -4.11
CA ALA A 86 12.30 -10.52 -3.15
C ALA A 86 11.18 -11.55 -3.25
N GLU A 87 10.52 -11.81 -2.13
CA GLU A 87 9.38 -12.74 -2.03
C GLU A 87 8.09 -11.95 -1.81
N PHE A 88 7.03 -12.40 -2.46
CA PHE A 88 5.70 -11.81 -2.36
C PHE A 88 4.66 -12.90 -2.18
N SER A 89 3.72 -12.70 -1.25
CA SER A 89 2.50 -13.51 -1.21
C SER A 89 1.68 -13.33 -2.49
N GLU A 90 0.91 -14.34 -2.88
CA GLU A 90 -0.03 -14.29 -4.02
C GLU A 90 -1.04 -13.12 -3.92
N THR A 91 -1.30 -12.64 -2.71
CA THR A 91 -2.20 -11.50 -2.43
C THR A 91 -1.57 -10.13 -2.66
N ASP A 92 -0.24 -10.08 -2.66
CA ASP A 92 0.54 -8.84 -2.63
C ASP A 92 1.29 -8.56 -3.92
N LEU A 93 1.50 -9.59 -4.77
CA LEU A 93 1.96 -9.41 -6.14
C LEU A 93 0.80 -9.35 -7.13
N ARG A 94 0.69 -8.26 -7.87
CA ARG A 94 -0.37 -8.07 -8.88
C ARG A 94 0.22 -8.00 -10.28
N PHE A 95 -0.34 -8.75 -11.20
CA PHE A 95 0.04 -8.71 -12.62
C PHE A 95 -0.81 -7.69 -13.38
N LYS A 96 -0.16 -6.89 -14.21
CA LYS A 96 -0.78 -5.91 -15.10
C LYS A 96 -0.24 -6.07 -16.51
N VAL A 97 -1.08 -5.75 -17.49
CA VAL A 97 -0.66 -5.64 -18.89
C VAL A 97 -0.68 -4.16 -19.27
N ASP A 98 0.42 -3.69 -19.84
CA ASP A 98 0.54 -2.36 -20.42
C ASP A 98 1.17 -2.48 -21.81
N SER A 99 0.32 -2.52 -22.84
CA SER A 99 0.72 -2.61 -24.25
C SER A 99 0.97 -1.24 -24.89
N THR A 100 0.99 -0.16 -24.09
CA THR A 100 1.16 1.20 -24.61
C THR A 100 2.60 1.50 -25.01
N THR A 101 2.81 2.64 -25.65
CA THR A 101 4.15 3.15 -25.97
C THR A 101 4.99 3.46 -24.72
N LEU A 102 4.38 3.59 -23.54
CA LEU A 102 5.05 3.78 -22.26
C LEU A 102 5.18 2.49 -21.44
N GLY A 103 4.50 1.41 -21.84
CA GLY A 103 4.61 0.09 -21.23
C GLY A 103 6.01 -0.53 -21.37
N PRO A 104 6.28 -1.66 -20.71
CA PRO A 104 7.57 -2.33 -20.76
C PRO A 104 7.90 -2.82 -22.18
N ARG A 105 9.16 -3.23 -22.40
CA ARG A 105 9.54 -3.96 -23.62
C ARG A 105 9.03 -5.40 -23.53
N ARG A 106 8.69 -6.01 -24.66
CA ARG A 106 8.31 -7.44 -24.70
C ARG A 106 9.44 -8.31 -24.15
N GLY A 107 9.08 -9.32 -23.37
CA GLY A 107 10.02 -10.21 -22.67
C GLY A 107 10.82 -9.53 -21.56
N GLN A 108 10.49 -8.29 -21.20
CA GLN A 108 11.19 -7.51 -20.18
C GLN A 108 10.17 -6.92 -19.19
N PRO A 109 9.54 -7.76 -18.34
CA PRO A 109 8.55 -7.30 -17.37
C PRO A 109 9.18 -6.37 -16.32
N VAL A 110 8.40 -5.41 -15.82
CA VAL A 110 8.87 -4.40 -14.87
C VAL A 110 8.11 -4.48 -13.56
N ILE A 111 8.81 -4.49 -12.42
CA ILE A 111 8.21 -4.43 -11.08
C ILE A 111 8.23 -3.01 -10.52
N LEU A 112 7.11 -2.58 -9.94
CA LEU A 112 6.97 -1.30 -9.23
C LEU A 112 6.26 -1.50 -7.88
N PRO A 113 6.58 -0.71 -6.85
CA PRO A 113 5.85 -0.73 -5.59
C PRO A 113 4.39 -0.27 -5.78
N ALA A 114 3.46 -0.93 -5.09
CA ALA A 114 2.03 -0.66 -5.19
C ALA A 114 1.53 0.22 -4.03
N GLY A 115 2.19 1.37 -3.80
CA GLY A 115 1.83 2.34 -2.75
C GLY A 115 3.03 2.84 -1.97
N GLN A 116 2.78 3.69 -0.96
CA GLN A 116 3.83 4.21 -0.07
C GLN A 116 4.09 3.31 1.15
N VAL A 117 3.19 2.37 1.44
CA VAL A 117 3.24 1.51 2.64
C VAL A 117 2.92 0.07 2.26
N GLY A 118 3.77 -0.86 2.69
CA GLY A 118 3.60 -2.31 2.51
C GLY A 118 4.58 -2.93 1.52
N ASP A 119 4.49 -4.24 1.40
CA ASP A 119 5.27 -5.12 0.52
C ASP A 119 4.59 -5.38 -0.83
N ARG A 120 3.50 -4.66 -1.12
CA ARG A 120 2.72 -4.88 -2.34
C ARG A 120 3.47 -4.38 -3.56
N ALA A 121 3.42 -5.17 -4.64
CA ALA A 121 4.06 -4.82 -5.90
C ALA A 121 3.16 -5.10 -7.10
N LEU A 122 3.43 -4.36 -8.17
CA LEU A 122 2.83 -4.54 -9.49
C LEU A 122 3.93 -5.03 -10.43
N VAL A 123 3.70 -6.13 -11.15
CA VAL A 123 4.53 -6.53 -12.29
C VAL A 123 3.77 -6.23 -13.57
N PHE A 124 4.37 -5.42 -14.43
CA PHE A 124 3.85 -5.03 -15.72
C PHE A 124 4.46 -5.90 -16.81
N PHE A 125 3.59 -6.48 -17.63
CA PHE A 125 3.92 -7.20 -18.86
C PHE A 125 3.49 -6.39 -20.08
N ALA A 126 4.15 -6.60 -21.21
CA ALA A 126 3.81 -5.91 -22.45
C ALA A 126 2.62 -6.57 -23.17
N ALA A 127 2.34 -7.84 -22.87
CA ALA A 127 1.20 -8.57 -23.42
C ALA A 127 0.67 -9.67 -22.47
N PRO A 128 -0.61 -10.06 -22.55
CA PRO A 128 -1.18 -11.09 -21.67
C PRO A 128 -0.49 -12.45 -21.77
N GLU A 129 -0.04 -12.83 -22.97
CA GLU A 129 0.58 -14.14 -23.23
C GLU A 129 1.93 -14.31 -22.52
N GLU A 130 2.55 -13.20 -22.11
CA GLU A 130 3.81 -13.22 -21.37
C GLU A 130 3.61 -13.72 -19.93
N ILE A 131 2.44 -13.53 -19.31
CA ILE A 131 2.24 -13.82 -17.89
C ILE A 131 2.49 -15.30 -17.59
N SER A 132 1.72 -16.21 -18.22
CA SER A 132 1.87 -17.64 -17.97
C SER A 132 3.17 -18.21 -18.53
N THR A 133 3.74 -17.59 -19.57
CA THR A 133 4.98 -18.05 -20.21
C THR A 133 6.21 -17.68 -19.38
N PHE A 134 6.16 -16.54 -18.69
CA PHE A 134 7.28 -16.01 -17.91
C PHE A 134 7.34 -16.58 -16.49
N ILE A 135 6.19 -16.94 -15.91
CA ILE A 135 6.11 -17.52 -14.56
C ILE A 135 6.53 -18.99 -14.62
N THR A 136 7.55 -19.36 -13.86
CA THR A 136 7.98 -20.77 -13.72
C THR A 136 7.54 -21.35 -12.38
N HIS A 137 7.33 -22.66 -12.31
CA HIS A 137 7.16 -23.34 -11.02
C HIS A 137 8.52 -23.64 -10.40
N GLN A 138 8.63 -23.50 -9.08
CA GLN A 138 9.70 -24.12 -8.31
C GLN A 138 9.21 -25.48 -7.80
N ASP A 139 10.08 -26.48 -7.96
CA ASP A 139 9.86 -27.87 -7.51
C ASP A 139 10.14 -28.03 -6.01
#